data_AF-A0A2H5VGK2-F1
#
_entry.id   AF-A0A2H5VGK2-F1
#
_cell.length_a   1.000
_cell.length_b   1.000
_cell.length_c   1.000
_cell.angle_alpha   90.00
_cell.angle_beta   90.00
_cell.angle_gamma   90.00
#
_symmetry.space_group_name_H-M   'P 1'
#
loop_
_entity.id
_entity.type
_entity.pdbx_description
1 polymer ?
#
loop_
_entity_poly.entity_id
_entity_poly.type
_entity_poly.pdbx_seq_one_letter_code
_entity_poly.pdbx_strand_id
1 'polypeptide(L)'
;MSLNKLREKFLFNNLLDIWIALCEEKGWDWFNVDAYYRFLNYLKEKKVKLNKVPVCVEEQGKKALFVKTFSKEKGLNFEVYTLKLDDKNIKIIRNFV
;
A
#
# COMPACT_ATOMS: atom_id res chain seq x y z
N MET A 1 -3.10 5.37 -12.31
CA MET A 1 -3.85 6.08 -11.25
C MET A 1 -2.83 6.76 -10.35
N SER A 2 -2.98 8.05 -10.01
CA SER A 2 -2.02 8.77 -9.13
C SER A 2 -2.53 8.85 -7.69
N LEU A 3 -1.66 9.14 -6.72
CA LEU A 3 -2.04 9.35 -5.32
C LEU A 3 -3.04 10.51 -5.17
N ASN A 4 -2.92 11.55 -5.99
CA ASN A 4 -3.87 12.66 -6.00
C ASN A 4 -5.27 12.20 -6.45
N LYS A 5 -5.36 11.41 -7.53
CA LYS A 5 -6.64 10.83 -7.99
C LYS A 5 -7.24 9.85 -6.98
N LEU A 6 -6.39 9.13 -6.25
CA LEU A 6 -6.84 8.19 -5.22
C LEU A 6 -7.44 8.94 -4.02
N ARG A 7 -6.78 10.02 -3.57
CA ARG A 7 -7.28 10.92 -2.52
C ARG A 7 -8.66 11.51 -2.82
N GLU A 8 -8.94 11.84 -4.07
CA GLU A 8 -10.24 12.41 -4.49
C GLU A 8 -11.39 11.41 -4.38
N LYS A 9 -11.11 10.11 -4.48
CA LYS A 9 -12.13 9.06 -4.49
C LYS A 9 -12.54 8.59 -3.10
N PHE A 10 -11.58 8.48 -2.17
CA PHE A 10 -11.86 7.93 -0.84
C PHE A 10 -11.13 8.70 0.26
N LEU A 11 -11.82 8.87 1.39
CA LEU A 11 -11.25 9.49 2.58
C LEU A 11 -10.10 8.65 3.17
N PHE A 12 -10.26 7.33 3.16
CA PHE A 12 -9.24 6.36 3.54
C PHE A 12 -9.03 5.38 2.38
N ASN A 13 -7.77 5.16 2.03
CA ASN A 13 -7.40 4.35 0.88
C ASN A 13 -6.64 3.11 1.34
N ASN A 14 -6.88 1.97 0.68
CA ASN A 14 -6.17 0.72 0.95
C ASN A 14 -4.67 0.91 0.66
N LEU A 15 -3.82 0.42 1.57
CA LEU A 15 -2.37 0.56 1.45
C LEU A 15 -1.80 -0.11 0.19
N LEU A 16 -2.37 -1.22 -0.25
CA LEU A 16 -1.99 -1.86 -1.51
C LEU A 16 -2.34 -0.98 -2.72
N ASP A 17 -3.50 -0.31 -2.71
CA ASP A 17 -3.86 0.65 -3.76
C ASP A 17 -2.95 1.86 -3.78
N ILE A 18 -2.54 2.34 -2.60
CA ILE A 18 -1.57 3.44 -2.45
C ILE A 18 -0.22 3.02 -3.00
N TRP A 19 0.24 1.81 -2.68
CA TRP A 19 1.48 1.24 -3.22
C TRP A 19 1.45 1.15 -4.74
N ILE A 20 0.36 0.63 -5.30
CA ILE A 20 0.17 0.54 -6.75
C ILE A 20 0.20 1.93 -7.38
N ALA A 21 -0.54 2.90 -6.83
CA ALA A 21 -0.56 4.26 -7.34
C ALA A 21 0.83 4.94 -7.25
N LEU A 22 1.59 4.71 -6.18
CA LEU A 22 2.97 5.21 -6.05
C LEU A 22 3.88 4.58 -7.10
N CYS A 23 3.81 3.26 -7.28
CA CYS A 23 4.61 2.55 -8.28
C CYS A 23 4.29 3.05 -9.68
N GLU A 24 3.02 3.26 -10.00
CA GLU A 24 2.60 3.84 -11.27
C GLU A 24 3.12 5.27 -11.46
N GLU A 25 3.10 6.11 -10.41
CA GLU A 25 3.72 7.46 -10.47
C GLU A 25 5.23 7.40 -10.73
N LYS A 26 5.91 6.36 -10.24
CA LYS A 26 7.38 6.21 -10.33
C LYS A 26 7.86 5.30 -11.47
N GLY A 27 6.95 4.67 -12.21
CA GLY A 27 7.28 3.68 -13.24
C GLY A 27 7.86 2.36 -12.69
N TRP A 28 7.56 2.01 -11.44
CA TRP A 28 7.99 0.76 -10.81
C TRP A 28 7.00 -0.38 -11.05
N ASP A 29 7.49 -1.63 -11.05
CA ASP A 29 6.59 -2.78 -10.94
C ASP A 29 6.08 -2.91 -9.51
N TRP A 30 4.76 -2.76 -9.36
CA TRP A 30 4.11 -2.88 -8.07
C TRP A 30 4.08 -4.34 -7.56
N PHE A 31 4.23 -5.34 -8.44
CA PHE A 31 4.28 -6.76 -8.05
C PHE A 31 5.67 -7.13 -7.52
N ASN A 32 6.15 -6.39 -6.52
CA ASN A 32 7.40 -6.65 -5.83
C ASN A 32 7.12 -6.75 -4.32
N VAL A 33 7.09 -7.99 -3.82
CA VAL A 33 6.76 -8.32 -2.43
C VAL A 33 7.77 -7.70 -1.46
N ASP A 34 9.06 -7.74 -1.77
CA ASP A 34 10.12 -7.15 -0.96
C ASP A 34 10.00 -5.63 -0.87
N ALA A 35 9.77 -4.96 -2.00
CA ALA A 35 9.64 -3.51 -2.06
C ALA A 35 8.38 -3.04 -1.30
N TYR A 36 7.25 -3.74 -1.45
CA TYR A 36 6.05 -3.46 -0.67
C TYR A 36 6.28 -3.64 0.84
N TYR A 37 6.99 -4.71 1.24
CA TYR A 37 7.29 -4.94 2.65
C TYR A 37 8.16 -3.82 3.24
N ARG A 38 9.19 -3.37 2.49
CA ARG A 38 10.01 -2.21 2.86
C ARG A 38 9.18 -0.93 2.93
N PHE A 39 8.26 -0.73 2.00
CA PHE A 39 7.34 0.41 2.01
C PHE A 39 6.44 0.42 3.27
N LEU A 40 5.86 -0.72 3.64
CA LEU A 40 5.09 -0.85 4.88
C LEU A 40 5.93 -0.49 6.11
N ASN A 41 7.16 -0.98 6.20
CA ASN A 41 8.06 -0.67 7.31
C ASN A 41 8.45 0.81 7.33
N TYR A 42 8.76 1.40 6.18
CA TYR A 42 9.02 2.83 6.05
C TYR A 42 7.86 3.69 6.59
N LEU A 43 6.61 3.35 6.27
CA LEU A 43 5.44 4.08 6.80
C LEU A 43 5.33 3.97 8.33
N LYS A 44 5.60 2.78 8.88
CA LYS A 44 5.64 2.55 10.34
C LYS A 44 6.74 3.38 11.00
N GLU A 45 7.94 3.40 10.43
CA GLU A 45 9.08 4.21 10.91
C GLU A 45 8.79 5.71 10.87
N LYS A 46 8.12 6.18 9.82
CA LYS A 46 7.65 7.58 9.72
C LYS A 46 6.43 7.89 10.58
N LYS A 47 5.98 6.94 11.40
CA LYS A 47 4.83 7.06 12.32
C LYS A 47 3.55 7.49 11.57
N VAL A 48 3.39 7.03 10.33
CA VAL A 48 2.15 7.23 9.58
C VAL A 48 1.04 6.41 10.24
N LYS A 49 -0.12 7.03 10.48
CA LYS A 49 -1.25 6.36 11.11
C LYS A 49 -1.90 5.37 10.13
N LEU A 50 -1.53 4.10 10.26
CA LEU A 50 -2.13 2.98 9.53
C LEU A 50 -3.29 2.41 10.35
N ASN A 51 -4.48 2.32 9.76
CA ASN A 51 -5.64 1.69 10.38
C ASN A 51 -5.77 0.26 9.85
N LYS A 52 -5.57 -0.74 10.71
CA LYS A 52 -5.74 -2.15 10.35
C LYS A 52 -7.23 -2.44 10.15
N VAL A 53 -7.57 -3.07 9.02
CA VAL A 53 -8.94 -3.48 8.73
C VAL A 53 -9.15 -4.89 9.30
N PRO A 54 -10.20 -5.12 10.10
CA PRO A 54 -10.43 -6.42 10.74
C PRO A 54 -10.93 -7.49 9.77
N VAL A 55 -11.46 -7.10 8.61
CA VAL A 55 -11.98 -8.00 7.58
C VAL A 55 -10.97 -8.09 6.44
N CYS A 56 -10.54 -9.31 6.12
CA CYS A 56 -9.76 -9.58 4.93
C CYS A 56 -10.72 -9.51 3.72
N VAL A 57 -10.62 -8.44 2.94
CA VAL A 57 -11.37 -8.34 1.69
C VAL A 57 -10.69 -9.26 0.68
N GLU A 58 -11.45 -10.17 0.07
CA GLU A 58 -10.92 -10.99 -1.01
C GLU A 58 -10.56 -10.10 -2.21
N GLU A 59 -9.26 -9.83 -2.36
CA GLU A 59 -8.71 -9.23 -3.56
C GLU A 59 -8.95 -10.16 -4.76
N GLN A 60 -9.11 -9.58 -5.95
CA GLN A 60 -9.30 -10.34 -7.19
C GLN A 60 -8.13 -10.17 -8.15
N GLY A 61 -7.99 -11.11 -9.09
CA GLY A 61 -6.99 -11.05 -10.15
C GLY A 61 -5.55 -10.95 -9.63
N LYS A 62 -4.75 -10.03 -10.22
CA LYS A 62 -3.32 -9.88 -9.90
C LYS A 62 -3.08 -9.47 -8.44
N LYS A 63 -4.00 -8.75 -7.79
CA LYS A 63 -3.88 -8.39 -6.37
C LYS A 63 -4.06 -9.60 -5.46
N ALA A 64 -4.99 -10.50 -5.79
CA ALA A 64 -5.16 -11.77 -5.07
C ALA A 64 -3.88 -12.61 -5.11
N LEU A 65 -3.25 -12.68 -6.29
CA LEU A 65 -1.98 -13.38 -6.46
C LEU A 65 -0.86 -12.72 -5.65
N PHE A 66 -0.82 -11.39 -5.62
CA PHE A 66 0.15 -10.65 -4.83
C PHE A 66 0.02 -10.96 -3.33
N VAL A 67 -1.20 -10.90 -2.79
CA VAL A 67 -1.48 -11.20 -1.38
C VAL A 67 -1.07 -12.63 -1.01
N LYS A 68 -1.39 -13.61 -1.86
CA LYS A 68 -0.95 -15.00 -1.68
C LYS A 68 0.57 -15.14 -1.71
N THR A 69 1.23 -14.48 -2.68
CA THR A 69 2.68 -14.53 -2.87
C THR A 69 3.39 -13.88 -1.68
N PHE A 70 2.95 -12.69 -1.26
CA PHE A 70 3.45 -12.01 -0.08
C PHE A 70 3.38 -12.91 1.15
N SER A 71 2.22 -13.54 1.37
CA SER A 71 2.01 -14.36 2.57
C SER A 71 2.91 -15.59 2.58
N LYS A 72 3.11 -16.21 1.41
CA LYS A 72 4.02 -17.34 1.22
C LYS A 72 5.49 -16.95 1.43
N GLU A 73 5.95 -15.86 0.81
CA GLU A 73 7.36 -15.45 0.85
C GLU A 73 7.78 -14.86 2.20
N LYS A 74 6.87 -14.14 2.87
CA LYS A 74 7.14 -13.55 4.18
C LYS A 74 6.81 -14.47 5.35
N GLY A 75 6.09 -15.56 5.11
CA GLY A 75 5.62 -16.45 6.19
C GLY A 75 4.68 -15.74 7.16
N LEU A 76 3.97 -14.70 6.71
CA LEU A 76 3.10 -13.85 7.51
C LEU A 76 1.76 -13.67 6.80
N ASN A 77 0.67 -13.55 7.55
CA ASN A 77 -0.60 -13.17 6.96
C ASN A 77 -0.53 -11.75 6.41
N PHE A 78 -1.06 -11.54 5.20
CA PHE A 78 -1.19 -10.20 4.65
C PHE A 78 -2.20 -9.38 5.47
N GLU A 79 -1.74 -8.29 6.06
CA GLU A 79 -2.59 -7.39 6.83
C GLU A 79 -3.09 -6.26 5.93
N VAL A 80 -4.41 -6.06 5.89
CA VAL A 80 -5.01 -4.95 5.16
C VAL A 80 -4.96 -3.69 6.03
N TYR A 81 -4.32 -2.65 5.51
CA TYR A 81 -4.24 -1.34 6.14
C TYR A 81 -4.93 -0.28 5.29
N THR A 82 -5.52 0.71 5.94
CA THR A 82 -5.98 1.94 5.29
C THR A 82 -5.32 3.16 5.89
N LEU A 83 -5.11 4.20 5.08
CA LEU A 83 -4.63 5.49 5.56
C LEU A 83 -5.24 6.65 4.76
N LYS A 84 -5.29 7.82 5.40
CA LYS A 84 -5.75 9.06 4.76
C LYS A 84 -4.63 9.66 3.94
N LEU A 85 -4.89 9.98 2.67
CA LEU A 85 -3.93 10.65 1.79
C LEU A 85 -4.03 12.18 1.94
N ASP A 86 -3.71 12.73 3.10
CA ASP A 86 -3.51 14.18 3.23
C ASP A 86 -2.15 14.62 2.65
N ASP A 87 -1.92 15.93 2.53
CA ASP A 87 -0.70 16.47 1.93
C ASP A 87 0.57 15.99 2.65
N LYS A 88 0.51 15.85 3.98
CA LYS A 88 1.61 15.34 4.79
C LYS A 88 1.93 13.90 4.42
N ASN A 89 0.93 13.02 4.40
CA ASN A 89 1.13 11.60 4.10
C ASN A 89 1.54 11.39 2.63
N ILE A 90 0.96 12.13 1.68
CA ILE A 90 1.37 12.08 0.27
C ILE A 90 2.85 12.44 0.12
N LYS A 91 3.32 13.49 0.79
CA LYS A 91 4.74 13.88 0.76
C LYS A 91 5.64 12.79 1.33
N ILE A 92 5.25 12.18 2.46
CA ILE A 92 5.99 11.06 3.07
C ILE A 92 6.07 9.88 2.11
N ILE A 93 4.95 9.50 1.50
CA ILE A 93 4.84 8.35 0.58
C ILE A 93 5.70 8.58 -0.67
N ARG A 94 5.67 9.77 -1.28
CA ARG A 94 6.47 10.07 -2.48
C ARG A 94 7.98 10.07 -2.23
N ASN A 95 8.40 10.32 -0.99
CA ASN A 95 9.80 10.30 -0.59
C ASN A 95 10.36 8.87 -0.38
N PHE A 96 9.53 7.83 -0.47
CA PHE A 96 10.01 6.45 -0.44
C PHE A 96 10.89 6.14 -1.68
N VAL A 97 12.01 5.44 -1.45
CA VAL A 97 13.03 5.04 -2.43
C VAL A 97 13.49 3.62 -2.17
#